data_AF-A0A936DBQ5-F1
#
_entry.id   AF-A0A936DBQ5-F1
#
_cell.length_a   1.000
_cell.length_b   1.000
_cell.length_c   1.000
_cell.angle_alpha   90.00
_cell.angle_beta   90.00
_cell.angle_gamma   90.00
#
_symmetry.space_group_name_H-M   'P 1'
#
loop_
_entity.id
_entity.type
_entity.pdbx_description
1 polymer ?
#
loop_
_entity_poly.entity_id
_entity_poly.type
_entity_poly.pdbx_seq_one_letter_code
_entity_poly.pdbx_strand_id
1 'polypeptide(L)'
;MSEKRLLFLESLVQKGTDDPMAYYGLGMEYRTRGRVDDALKVFGDLRQKKPDYVAMYLMVGQMLAEADRKPEARTWLEDGIAWAKKTGNSHALGEMESALGTL
;
A
#
# COMPACT_ATOMS: atom_id res chain seq x y z
N MET A 1 -9.49 -3.59 20.90
CA MET A 1 -10.33 -3.31 19.71
C MET A 1 -9.63 -3.65 18.39
N SER A 2 -8.30 -3.55 18.26
CA SER A 2 -7.56 -3.82 17.00
C SER A 2 -7.54 -5.28 16.54
N GLU A 3 -7.57 -6.25 17.47
CA GLU A 3 -7.46 -7.68 17.12
C GLU A 3 -8.68 -8.25 16.38
N LYS A 4 -9.91 -7.87 16.78
CA LYS A 4 -11.12 -8.27 16.07
C LYS A 4 -11.17 -7.71 14.64
N ARG A 5 -10.65 -6.49 14.43
CA ARG A 5 -10.57 -5.87 13.11
C ARG A 5 -9.59 -6.60 12.20
N LEU A 6 -8.40 -6.93 12.71
CA LEU A 6 -7.41 -7.69 11.95
C LEU A 6 -7.97 -9.04 11.50
N LEU A 7 -8.52 -9.84 12.43
CA LEU A 7 -9.08 -11.16 12.11
C LEU A 7 -10.23 -11.09 11.09
N PHE A 8 -11.08 -10.06 11.19
CA PHE A 8 -12.16 -9.84 10.22
C PHE A 8 -11.61 -9.56 8.82
N LEU A 9 -10.62 -8.66 8.70
CA LEU A 9 -10.00 -8.30 7.43
C LEU A 9 -9.23 -9.47 6.81
N GLU A 10 -8.48 -10.23 7.62
CA GLU A 10 -7.81 -11.47 7.18
C GLU A 10 -8.84 -12.45 6.59
N SER A 11 -9.97 -12.67 7.28
CA SER A 11 -11.02 -13.56 6.79
C SER A 11 -11.63 -13.08 5.47
N LEU A 12 -11.87 -11.78 5.31
CA LEU A 12 -12.41 -11.21 4.06
C LEU A 12 -11.45 -11.40 2.88
N VAL A 13 -10.17 -11.11 3.09
CA VAL A 13 -9.13 -11.28 2.06
C VAL A 13 -8.93 -12.75 1.71
N GLN A 14 -8.87 -13.64 2.71
CA GLN A 14 -8.76 -15.09 2.50
C GLN A 14 -9.96 -15.68 1.75
N LYS A 15 -11.17 -15.15 1.95
CA LYS A 15 -12.38 -15.55 1.22
C LYS A 15 -12.44 -14.99 -0.21
N GLY A 16 -11.44 -14.21 -0.62
CA GLY A 16 -11.33 -13.70 -1.99
C GLY A 16 -12.22 -12.49 -2.27
N THR A 17 -12.43 -11.59 -1.30
CA THR A 17 -13.09 -10.31 -1.58
C THR A 17 -12.39 -9.56 -2.73
N ASP A 18 -13.17 -8.79 -3.50
CA ASP A 18 -12.66 -7.89 -4.53
C ASP A 18 -12.69 -6.41 -4.08
N ASP A 19 -13.05 -6.16 -2.83
CA ASP A 19 -13.05 -4.82 -2.24
C ASP A 19 -11.62 -4.34 -1.95
N PRO A 20 -11.09 -3.34 -2.69
CA PRO A 20 -9.74 -2.83 -2.46
C PRO A 20 -9.56 -2.23 -1.06
N MET A 21 -10.63 -1.73 -0.43
CA MET A 21 -10.58 -1.17 0.92
C MET A 21 -10.28 -2.25 1.97
N ALA A 22 -10.72 -3.50 1.75
CA ALA A 22 -10.41 -4.61 2.64
C ALA A 22 -8.91 -4.94 2.62
N TYR A 23 -8.29 -5.01 1.44
CA TYR A 23 -6.84 -5.21 1.32
C TYR A 23 -6.07 -4.03 1.89
N TYR A 24 -6.46 -2.80 1.56
CA TYR A 24 -5.81 -1.61 2.07
C TYR A 24 -5.90 -1.54 3.61
N GLY A 25 -7.08 -1.81 4.17
CA GLY A 25 -7.29 -1.86 5.61
C GLY A 25 -6.44 -2.93 6.30
N LEU A 26 -6.32 -4.11 5.69
CA LEU A 26 -5.49 -5.20 6.21
C LEU A 26 -4.00 -4.84 6.17
N GLY A 27 -3.52 -4.31 5.04
CA GLY A 27 -2.13 -3.85 4.92
C GLY A 27 -1.78 -2.76 5.94
N MET A 28 -2.71 -1.84 6.21
CA MET A 28 -2.55 -0.83 7.25
C MET A 28 -2.52 -1.43 8.67
N GLU A 29 -3.33 -2.44 8.98
CA GLU A 29 -3.25 -3.15 10.27
C GLU A 29 -1.91 -3.88 10.45
N TYR A 30 -1.36 -4.45 9.38
CA TYR A 30 -0.03 -5.05 9.44
C TYR A 30 1.07 -4.00 9.61
N ARG A 31 1.00 -2.88 8.89
CA ARG A 31 1.92 -1.74 9.05
C ARG A 31 1.97 -1.25 10.50
N THR A 32 0.81 -0.98 11.12
CA THR A 32 0.76 -0.44 12.50
C THR A 32 1.32 -1.41 13.53
N ARG A 33 1.41 -2.70 13.21
CA ARG A 33 2.00 -3.76 14.04
C ARG A 33 3.47 -4.06 13.70
N GLY A 34 4.08 -3.29 12.78
CA GLY A 34 5.44 -3.54 12.32
C GLY A 34 5.61 -4.81 11.48
N ARG A 35 4.51 -5.43 11.03
CA ARG A 35 4.54 -6.63 10.18
C ARG A 35 4.69 -6.22 8.71
N VAL A 36 5.87 -5.68 8.38
CA VAL A 36 6.15 -5.06 7.07
C VAL A 36 5.98 -6.04 5.91
N ASP A 37 6.47 -7.27 6.04
CA ASP A 37 6.37 -8.29 4.98
C ASP A 37 4.92 -8.75 4.73
N ASP A 38 4.13 -8.89 5.79
CA ASP A 38 2.72 -9.24 5.67
C ASP A 38 1.92 -8.11 5.01
N ALA A 39 2.20 -6.85 5.38
CA ALA A 39 1.63 -5.70 4.73
C ALA A 39 1.98 -5.67 3.24
N LEU A 40 3.26 -5.86 2.91
CA LEU A 40 3.74 -5.85 1.54
C LEU A 40 3.10 -6.94 0.68
N LYS A 41 2.89 -8.13 1.24
CA LYS A 41 2.18 -9.22 0.55
C LYS A 41 0.74 -8.81 0.20
N VAL A 42 -0.01 -8.28 1.18
CA VAL A 42 -1.40 -7.87 0.97
C VAL A 42 -1.51 -6.71 -0.02
N PHE A 43 -0.62 -5.71 0.07
CA PHE A 43 -0.57 -4.64 -0.91
C PHE A 43 -0.13 -5.13 -2.30
N GLY A 44 0.72 -6.15 -2.36
CA GLY A 44 1.08 -6.84 -3.60
C GLY A 44 -0.14 -7.49 -4.27
N ASP A 45 -0.97 -8.19 -3.51
CA ASP A 45 -2.22 -8.78 -3.99
C ASP A 45 -3.20 -7.69 -4.46
N LEU A 46 -3.32 -6.59 -3.70
CA LEU A 46 -4.11 -5.43 -4.11
C LEU A 46 -3.60 -4.83 -5.42
N ARG A 47 -2.28 -4.68 -5.58
CA ARG A 47 -1.66 -4.15 -6.80
C ARG A 47 -1.97 -5.01 -8.02
N GLN A 48 -2.01 -6.34 -7.87
CA GLN A 48 -2.39 -7.24 -8.97
C GLN A 48 -3.86 -7.09 -9.35
N LYS A 49 -4.75 -6.90 -8.37
CA LYS A 49 -6.21 -6.79 -8.60
C LYS A 49 -6.66 -5.41 -9.07
N LYS A 50 -6.09 -4.35 -8.49
CA LYS A 50 -6.47 -2.94 -8.66
C LYS A 50 -5.21 -2.08 -8.73
N PRO A 51 -4.44 -2.18 -9.83
CA PRO A 51 -3.19 -1.43 -9.97
C PRO A 51 -3.41 0.09 -10.04
N ASP A 52 -4.64 0.54 -10.34
CA ASP A 52 -5.06 1.94 -10.35
C ASP A 52 -5.46 2.48 -8.96
N TYR A 53 -5.39 1.67 -7.90
CA TYR A 53 -5.65 2.12 -6.52
C TYR A 53 -4.45 2.92 -5.97
N VAL A 54 -4.29 4.16 -6.47
CA VAL A 54 -3.09 4.99 -6.29
C VAL A 54 -2.69 5.17 -4.82
N ALA A 55 -3.65 5.27 -3.91
CA ALA A 55 -3.41 5.50 -2.49
C ALA A 55 -2.51 4.43 -1.84
N MET A 56 -2.49 3.18 -2.34
CA MET A 56 -1.63 2.15 -1.75
C MET A 56 -0.14 2.42 -2.00
N TYR A 57 0.25 2.99 -3.15
CA TYR A 57 1.66 3.13 -3.50
C TYR A 57 2.38 4.11 -2.58
N LEU A 58 1.74 5.23 -2.26
CA LEU A 58 2.27 6.20 -1.30
C LEU A 58 2.45 5.56 0.08
N MET A 59 1.44 4.84 0.56
CA MET A 59 1.49 4.19 1.87
C MET A 59 2.58 3.11 1.94
N VAL A 60 2.71 2.29 0.90
CA VAL A 60 3.74 1.24 0.83
C VAL A 60 5.12 1.86 0.74
N GLY A 61 5.30 2.90 -0.08
CA GLY A 61 6.56 3.64 -0.19
C GLY A 61 7.01 4.20 1.16
N GLN A 62 6.13 4.89 1.88
CA GLN A 62 6.41 5.42 3.21
C GLN A 62 6.73 4.31 4.23
N MET A 63 5.92 3.26 4.26
CA MET A 63 6.14 2.11 5.15
C MET A 63 7.51 1.44 4.90
N LEU A 64 7.89 1.24 3.65
CA LEU A 64 9.17 0.63 3.30
C LEU A 64 10.34 1.56 3.64
N ALA A 65 10.19 2.86 3.46
CA ALA A 65 11.18 3.84 3.88
C ALA A 65 11.39 3.84 5.41
N GLU A 66 10.29 3.81 6.17
CA GLU A 66 10.30 3.67 7.64
C GLU A 66 10.98 2.37 8.10
N ALA A 67 10.91 1.32 7.29
CA ALA A 67 11.55 0.02 7.53
C ALA A 67 12.99 -0.08 6.99
N ASP A 68 13.61 1.03 6.57
CA ASP A 68 14.94 1.10 5.93
C ASP A 68 15.08 0.27 4.64
N ARG A 69 13.95 -0.06 3.99
CA ARG A 69 13.88 -0.79 2.71
C ARG A 69 13.76 0.18 1.54
N LYS A 70 14.66 1.16 1.49
CA LYS A 70 14.63 2.28 0.52
C LYS A 70 14.60 1.84 -0.96
N PRO A 71 15.34 0.81 -1.40
CA PRO A 71 15.27 0.37 -2.80
C PRO A 71 13.87 -0.09 -3.20
N GLU A 72 13.17 -0.81 -2.33
CA GLU A 72 11.80 -1.27 -2.59
C GLU A 72 10.81 -0.11 -2.51
N ALA A 73 10.99 0.81 -1.54
CA ALA A 73 10.18 2.02 -1.43
C ALA A 73 10.20 2.83 -2.74
N ARG A 74 11.40 3.00 -3.33
CA ARG A 74 11.60 3.69 -4.61
C ARG A 74 10.79 3.04 -5.73
N THR A 75 10.89 1.72 -5.89
CA THR A 75 10.14 1.00 -6.94
C THR A 75 8.63 1.18 -6.79
N TRP A 76 8.10 1.09 -5.57
CA TRP A 76 6.67 1.29 -5.33
C TRP A 76 6.21 2.72 -5.62
N LEU A 77 7.00 3.73 -5.26
CA LEU A 77 6.66 5.13 -5.54
C LEU A 77 6.72 5.44 -7.04
N GLU A 78 7.71 4.90 -7.77
CA GLU A 78 7.82 5.07 -9.22
C GLU A 78 6.62 4.44 -9.96
N ASP A 79 6.23 3.22 -9.59
CA ASP A 79 5.01 2.57 -10.11
C ASP A 79 3.75 3.42 -9.82
N GLY A 80 3.64 3.92 -8.59
CA GLY A 80 2.52 4.75 -8.15
C GLY A 80 2.44 6.06 -8.92
N ILE A 81 3.57 6.73 -9.17
CA ILE A 81 3.66 7.95 -9.98
C ILE A 81 3.15 7.70 -11.40
N ALA A 82 3.51 6.57 -12.00
CA ALA A 82 3.02 6.20 -13.34
C ALA A 82 1.49 6.04 -13.35
N TRP A 83 0.92 5.37 -12.34
CA TRP A 83 -0.53 5.23 -12.22
C TRP A 83 -1.23 6.56 -11.90
N ALA A 84 -0.68 7.39 -11.01
CA ALA A 84 -1.23 8.70 -10.68
C ALA A 84 -1.30 9.62 -11.91
N LYS A 85 -0.26 9.62 -12.75
CA LYS A 85 -0.27 10.33 -14.04
C LYS A 85 -1.37 9.79 -14.96
N LYS A 86 -1.50 8.47 -15.05
CA LYS A 86 -2.50 7.81 -15.91
C LYS A 86 -3.94 8.08 -15.45
N THR A 87 -4.19 8.16 -14.15
CA THR A 87 -5.53 8.41 -13.59
C THR A 87 -5.82 9.90 -13.36
N GLY A 88 -4.88 10.79 -13.65
CA GLY A 88 -5.03 12.24 -13.40
C GLY A 88 -5.06 12.62 -11.91
N ASN A 89 -4.48 11.79 -11.03
CA ASN A 89 -4.46 12.06 -9.60
C ASN A 89 -3.25 12.94 -9.23
N SER A 90 -3.38 14.24 -9.49
CA SER A 90 -2.31 15.22 -9.25
C SER A 90 -1.91 15.35 -7.78
N HIS A 91 -2.83 15.11 -6.86
CA HIS A 91 -2.54 15.17 -5.42
C HIS A 91 -1.59 14.05 -5.00
N ALA A 92 -1.97 12.79 -5.28
CA ALA A 92 -1.13 11.65 -4.95
C ALA A 92 0.19 11.66 -5.73
N LEU A 93 0.20 12.18 -6.96
CA LEU A 93 1.42 12.37 -7.74
C LEU A 93 2.44 13.24 -7.00
N GLY A 94 2.04 14.43 -6.53
CA GLY A 94 2.94 15.33 -5.81
C GLY A 94 3.43 14.75 -4.48
N GLU A 95 2.56 14.05 -3.75
CA GLU A 95 2.95 13.37 -2.51
C GLU A 95 3.99 12.28 -2.74
N MET A 96 3.84 11.49 -3.80
CA MET A 96 4.79 10.43 -4.14
C MET A 96 6.11 10.96 -4.69
N GLU A 97 6.08 12.01 -5.52
CA GLU A 97 7.32 12.67 -5.98
C GLU A 97 8.09 13.29 -4.81
N SER A 98 7.40 13.90 -3.86
CA SER A 98 7.99 14.41 -2.63
C SER A 98 8.61 13.28 -1.79
N ALA A 99 7.85 12.21 -1.55
CA ALA A 99 8.34 11.05 -0.79
C ALA A 99 9.55 10.38 -1.47
N LEU A 100 9.56 10.29 -2.79
CA LEU A 100 10.68 9.73 -3.54
C LEU A 100 11.95 10.58 -3.42
N GLY A 101 11.80 11.91 -3.34
CA GLY A 101 12.91 12.84 -3.16
C GLY A 101 13.55 12.81 -1.77
N THR A 102 12.89 12.22 -0.77
CA THR A 102 13.40 12.12 0.62
C THR A 102 13.99 10.76 0.97
N LEU A 103 13.91 9.75 0.08
CA LEU A 103 14.55 8.44 0.24
C LEU A 103 16.07 8.52 0.16
#